data_AF-A0A419JMM0-F1
#
_entry.id   AF-A0A419JMM0-F1
#
_cell.length_a   1.000
_cell.length_b   1.000
_cell.length_c   1.000
_cell.angle_alpha   90.00
_cell.angle_beta   90.00
_cell.angle_gamma   90.00
#
_symmetry.space_group_name_H-M   'P 1'
#
loop_
_entity.id
_entity.type
_entity.pdbx_description
1 polymer ?
#
loop_
_entity_poly.entity_id
_entity_poly.type
_entity_poly.pdbx_seq_one_letter_code
_entity_poly.pdbx_strand_id
1 'polypeptide(L)'
;MKNKTICIVGLGYVGLPLAETFSNHLKTIGFDIDQEKVKRLSESNNEDNIEFTSDPSKIKQADFVLIAVPTPVTKSKEPDLSYVKSAAKTVGKNLKRGAIVVLESAVYPGVTEEIVKPILEEASGLKCGADFKIGYSPERINPGDEAHTLAKITKVVAGMDKLFSKLKPLLKNF
;
A
#
# COMPACT_ATOMS: atom_id res chain seq x y z
N MET A 1 13.60 -12.32 2.57
CA MET A 1 13.12 -10.92 2.68
C MET A 1 14.25 -9.93 2.47
N LYS A 2 15.49 -10.23 2.89
CA LYS A 2 16.67 -9.54 2.35
C LYS A 2 16.53 -9.40 0.82
N ASN A 3 16.66 -8.18 0.32
CA ASN A 3 16.55 -7.76 -1.08
C ASN A 3 15.14 -7.73 -1.69
N LYS A 4 14.08 -7.67 -0.87
CA LYS A 4 12.73 -7.35 -1.34
C LYS A 4 12.48 -5.85 -1.26
N THR A 5 11.79 -5.33 -2.27
CA THR A 5 11.38 -3.92 -2.31
C THR A 5 9.88 -3.83 -2.04
N ILE A 6 9.48 -2.90 -1.19
CA ILE A 6 8.07 -2.59 -0.92
C ILE A 6 7.75 -1.18 -1.39
N CYS A 7 6.59 -1.00 -2.00
CA CYS A 7 6.07 0.31 -2.38
C CYS A 7 4.78 0.60 -1.60
N ILE A 8 4.72 1.78 -0.97
CA ILE A 8 3.51 2.30 -0.34
C ILE A 8 2.91 3.37 -1.25
N VAL A 9 1.66 3.20 -1.64
CA VAL A 9 0.92 4.09 -2.54
C VAL A 9 -0.07 4.92 -1.73
N GLY A 10 0.16 6.23 -1.70
CA GLY A 10 -0.54 7.19 -0.86
C GLY A 10 0.25 7.46 0.42
N LEU A 11 0.81 8.66 0.57
CA LEU A 11 1.60 9.09 1.73
C LEU A 11 0.76 10.00 2.63
N GLY A 12 -0.41 9.49 3.00
CA GLY A 12 -1.28 10.10 4.01
C GLY A 12 -0.95 9.61 5.42
N TYR A 13 -1.89 9.81 6.35
CA TYR A 13 -1.72 9.44 7.76
C TYR A 13 -1.46 7.93 7.99
N VAL A 14 -1.86 7.06 7.07
CA VAL A 14 -1.58 5.61 7.12
C VAL A 14 -0.28 5.29 6.39
N GLY A 15 -0.17 5.71 5.13
CA GLY A 15 0.90 5.24 4.26
C GLY A 15 2.28 5.79 4.59
N LEU A 16 2.39 7.04 5.07
CA LEU A 16 3.70 7.60 5.44
C LEU A 16 4.33 6.84 6.63
N PRO A 17 3.65 6.65 7.77
CA PRO A 17 4.20 5.84 8.86
C PRO A 17 4.50 4.39 8.45
N LEU A 18 3.68 3.78 7.59
CA LEU A 18 3.98 2.45 7.04
C LEU A 18 5.28 2.46 6.25
N ALA A 19 5.50 3.47 5.40
CA ALA A 19 6.70 3.57 4.58
C ALA A 19 7.96 3.71 5.45
N GLU A 20 7.94 4.61 6.43
CA GLU A 20 9.01 4.81 7.42
C GLU A 20 9.24 3.55 8.29
N THR A 21 8.21 2.79 8.60
CA THR A 21 8.39 1.54 9.34
C THR A 21 9.08 0.50 8.48
N PHE A 22 8.61 0.32 7.24
CA PHE A 22 9.17 -0.69 6.35
C PHE A 22 10.60 -0.36 5.93
N SER A 23 11.00 0.92 5.86
CA SER A 23 12.38 1.33 5.53
C SER A 23 13.41 0.84 6.55
N ASN A 24 13.03 0.63 7.81
CA ASN A 24 13.89 0.02 8.83
C ASN A 24 14.29 -1.43 8.53
N HIS A 25 13.62 -2.09 7.58
CA HIS A 25 13.78 -3.52 7.33
C HIS A 25 13.95 -3.89 5.85
N LEU A 26 13.40 -3.10 4.93
CA LEU A 26 13.34 -3.34 3.50
C LEU A 26 13.66 -2.06 2.74
N LYS A 27 14.06 -2.22 1.47
CA LYS A 27 14.09 -1.09 0.55
C LYS A 27 12.64 -0.63 0.31
N THR A 28 12.36 0.63 0.59
CA THR A 28 11.00 1.17 0.54
C THR A 28 10.89 2.27 -0.52
N ILE A 29 9.77 2.27 -1.26
CA ILE A 29 9.38 3.34 -2.17
C ILE A 29 8.08 3.94 -1.63
N GLY A 30 8.12 5.21 -1.23
CA GLY A 30 6.93 5.98 -0.91
C GLY A 30 6.42 6.72 -2.15
N PHE A 31 5.29 6.29 -2.71
CA PHE A 31 4.69 6.94 -3.88
C PHE A 31 3.46 7.75 -3.50
N ASP A 32 3.42 9.02 -3.92
CA ASP A 32 2.22 9.87 -3.86
C ASP A 32 2.10 10.70 -5.14
N ILE A 33 0.86 10.98 -5.55
CA ILE A 33 0.56 11.78 -6.75
C ILE A 33 0.84 13.28 -6.51
N ASP A 34 0.84 13.71 -5.24
CA ASP A 34 1.14 15.08 -4.83
C ASP A 34 2.66 15.33 -4.87
N GLN A 35 3.11 15.97 -5.94
CA GLN A 35 4.52 16.28 -6.16
C GLN A 35 5.11 17.21 -5.10
N GLU A 36 4.33 18.16 -4.60
CA GLU A 36 4.80 19.09 -3.57
C GLU A 36 4.99 18.36 -2.23
N LYS A 37 4.05 17.47 -1.88
CA LYS A 37 4.19 16.61 -0.70
C LYS A 37 5.43 15.73 -0.81
N VAL A 38 5.61 15.05 -1.95
CA VAL A 38 6.81 14.21 -2.18
C VAL A 38 8.08 15.04 -2.05
N LYS A 39 8.13 16.23 -2.65
CA LYS A 39 9.30 17.11 -2.56
C LYS A 39 9.62 17.47 -1.10
N ARG A 40 8.61 17.89 -0.32
CA ARG A 40 8.79 18.21 1.11
C ARG A 40 9.29 17.00 1.90
N LEU A 41 8.72 15.82 1.67
CA LEU A 41 9.15 14.59 2.35
C LEU A 41 10.59 14.24 2.00
N SER A 42 10.96 14.29 0.72
CA SER A 42 12.33 14.04 0.26
C SER A 42 13.36 15.01 0.85
N GLU A 43 13.00 16.29 1.01
CA GLU A 43 13.88 17.31 1.63
C GLU A 43 14.11 17.06 3.12
N SER A 44 13.10 16.53 3.82
CA SER A 44 13.19 16.17 5.24
C SER A 44 13.72 14.74 5.49
N ASN A 45 13.91 13.95 4.44
CA ASN A 45 14.28 12.54 4.58
C ASN A 45 15.77 12.38 4.86
N ASN A 46 16.09 11.81 6.02
CA ASN A 46 17.46 11.48 6.41
C ASN A 46 17.75 9.97 6.32
N GLU A 47 16.80 9.17 5.82
CA GLU A 47 16.92 7.72 5.73
C GLU A 47 17.29 7.26 4.31
N ASP A 48 18.37 6.47 4.20
CA ASP A 48 18.85 5.95 2.92
C ASP A 48 17.98 4.83 2.32
N ASN A 49 17.12 4.21 3.14
CA ASN A 49 16.38 2.99 2.77
C ASN A 49 14.96 3.28 2.25
N ILE A 50 14.57 4.56 2.16
CA ILE A 50 13.29 5.02 1.61
C ILE A 50 13.50 6.04 0.48
N GLU A 51 12.85 5.79 -0.64
CA GLU A 51 12.77 6.72 -1.77
C GLU A 51 11.34 7.28 -1.84
N PHE A 52 11.17 8.57 -1.58
CA PHE A 52 9.90 9.26 -1.85
C PHE A 52 9.87 9.72 -3.31
N THR A 53 8.78 9.44 -4.03
CA THR A 53 8.67 9.74 -5.46
C THR A 53 7.23 9.99 -5.90
N SER A 54 7.07 10.82 -6.92
CA SER A 54 5.82 11.01 -7.66
C SER A 54 5.87 10.38 -9.06
N ASP A 55 6.98 9.70 -9.40
CA ASP A 55 7.12 8.94 -10.64
C ASP A 55 6.52 7.53 -10.45
N PRO A 56 5.37 7.21 -11.08
CA PRO A 56 4.73 5.90 -10.94
C PRO A 56 5.58 4.77 -11.54
N SER A 57 6.54 5.07 -12.43
CA SER A 57 7.41 4.06 -13.03
C SER A 57 8.25 3.32 -11.98
N LYS A 58 8.46 3.92 -10.80
CA LYS A 58 9.22 3.32 -9.70
C LYS A 58 8.49 2.14 -9.07
N ILE A 59 7.17 2.07 -9.16
CA ILE A 59 6.35 0.97 -8.63
C ILE A 59 6.79 -0.38 -9.21
N LYS A 60 7.28 -0.43 -10.45
CA LYS A 60 7.73 -1.67 -11.12
C LYS A 60 8.92 -2.36 -10.44
N GLN A 61 9.62 -1.68 -9.53
CA GLN A 61 10.71 -2.25 -8.75
C GLN A 61 10.20 -3.09 -7.56
N ALA A 62 8.95 -2.88 -7.14
CA ALA A 62 8.42 -3.43 -5.91
C ALA A 62 7.98 -4.89 -6.07
N ASP A 63 8.31 -5.71 -5.07
CA ASP A 63 7.76 -7.05 -4.89
C ASP A 63 6.44 -7.02 -4.11
N PHE A 64 6.26 -6.01 -3.27
CA PHE A 64 5.03 -5.76 -2.52
C PHE A 64 4.54 -4.34 -2.79
N VAL A 65 3.25 -4.15 -3.03
CA VAL A 65 2.63 -2.83 -3.23
C VAL A 65 1.45 -2.69 -2.29
N LEU A 66 1.52 -1.75 -1.35
CA LEU A 66 0.45 -1.46 -0.39
C LEU A 66 -0.31 -0.20 -0.84
N ILE A 67 -1.62 -0.29 -1.04
CA ILE A 67 -2.48 0.82 -1.45
C ILE A 67 -3.15 1.41 -0.20
N ALA A 68 -2.67 2.56 0.25
CA ALA A 68 -3.09 3.27 1.46
C ALA A 68 -3.59 4.70 1.15
N VAL A 69 -4.49 4.79 0.16
CA VAL A 69 -5.11 6.07 -0.29
C VAL A 69 -6.40 6.36 0.48
N PRO A 70 -6.83 7.63 0.58
CA PRO A 70 -8.04 7.97 1.31
C PRO A 70 -9.30 7.35 0.68
N THR A 71 -10.28 7.06 1.53
CA THR A 71 -11.63 6.61 1.15
C THR A 71 -12.64 7.52 1.84
N PRO A 72 -12.73 8.81 1.44
CA PRO A 72 -13.62 9.75 2.09
C PRO A 72 -15.08 9.30 1.92
N VAL A 73 -15.94 9.64 2.87
CA VAL A 73 -17.38 9.38 2.72
C VAL A 73 -18.03 10.47 1.89
N THR A 74 -18.86 10.06 0.93
CA THR A 74 -19.69 10.97 0.14
C THR A 74 -20.80 11.59 1.00
N LYS A 75 -21.51 12.59 0.46
CA LYS A 75 -22.70 13.18 1.11
C LYS A 75 -23.79 12.14 1.41
N SER A 76 -23.83 11.06 0.65
CA SER A 76 -24.75 9.93 0.84
C SER A 76 -24.26 8.90 1.87
N LYS A 77 -23.16 9.17 2.59
CA LYS A 77 -22.50 8.27 3.56
C LYS A 77 -21.92 7.00 2.95
N GLU A 78 -21.74 6.96 1.63
CA GLU A 78 -21.06 5.87 0.94
C GLU A 78 -19.57 6.18 0.80
N PRO A 79 -18.66 5.20 0.95
CA PRO A 79 -17.24 5.40 0.69
C PRO A 79 -16.99 5.77 -0.78
N ASP A 80 -16.28 6.87 -1.01
CA ASP A 80 -15.77 7.23 -2.34
C ASP A 80 -14.55 6.38 -2.67
N LEU A 81 -14.72 5.45 -3.61
CA LEU A 81 -13.67 4.57 -4.09
C LEU A 81 -12.88 5.16 -5.26
N SER A 82 -13.12 6.41 -5.67
CA SER A 82 -12.43 7.05 -6.80
C SER A 82 -10.90 7.02 -6.63
N TYR A 83 -10.42 7.31 -5.43
CA TYR A 83 -9.00 7.28 -5.05
C TYR A 83 -8.42 5.86 -5.14
N VAL A 84 -9.12 4.86 -4.59
CA VAL A 84 -8.71 3.45 -4.64
C VAL A 84 -8.64 2.95 -6.08
N LYS A 85 -9.65 3.26 -6.91
CA LYS A 85 -9.68 2.89 -8.32
C LYS A 85 -8.55 3.55 -9.11
N SER A 86 -8.29 4.84 -8.86
CA SER A 86 -7.20 5.59 -9.49
C SER A 86 -5.81 5.02 -9.11
N ALA A 87 -5.62 4.72 -7.83
CA ALA A 87 -4.41 4.08 -7.33
C ALA A 87 -4.21 2.68 -7.95
N ALA A 88 -5.25 1.85 -7.96
CA ALA A 88 -5.21 0.52 -8.58
C ALA A 88 -4.84 0.60 -10.08
N LYS A 89 -5.39 1.57 -10.82
CA LYS A 89 -5.03 1.78 -12.23
C LYS A 89 -3.56 2.17 -12.41
N THR A 90 -3.06 3.07 -11.55
CA THR A 90 -1.64 3.50 -11.56
C THR A 90 -0.72 2.34 -11.22
N VAL A 91 -1.06 1.55 -10.20
CA VAL A 91 -0.33 0.34 -9.81
C VAL A 91 -0.34 -0.68 -10.94
N GLY A 92 -1.50 -0.98 -11.52
CA GLY A 92 -1.63 -1.97 -12.59
C GLY A 92 -0.74 -1.65 -13.80
N LYS A 93 -0.71 -0.39 -14.26
CA LYS A 93 0.17 0.06 -15.36
C LYS A 93 1.66 -0.15 -15.10
N ASN A 94 2.06 -0.24 -13.84
CA ASN A 94 3.46 -0.35 -13.41
C ASN A 94 3.72 -1.64 -12.63
N LEU A 95 2.81 -2.61 -12.71
CA LEU A 95 2.85 -3.80 -11.86
C LEU A 95 3.90 -4.78 -12.38
N LYS A 96 4.77 -5.24 -11.48
CA LYS A 96 5.76 -6.28 -11.75
C LYS A 96 5.11 -7.67 -11.71
N ARG A 97 5.44 -8.55 -12.65
CA ARG A 97 5.07 -9.97 -12.56
C ARG A 97 5.70 -10.61 -11.32
N GLY A 98 4.90 -11.33 -10.56
CA GLY A 98 5.22 -11.94 -9.28
C GLY A 98 4.97 -11.01 -8.08
N ALA A 99 4.52 -9.77 -8.30
CA ALA A 99 4.23 -8.84 -7.22
C ALA A 99 3.02 -9.27 -6.40
N ILE A 100 3.00 -8.80 -5.15
CA ILE A 100 1.89 -8.93 -4.23
C ILE A 100 1.32 -7.55 -3.96
N VAL A 101 0.05 -7.33 -4.32
CA VAL A 101 -0.67 -6.09 -4.03
C VAL A 101 -1.52 -6.28 -2.77
N VAL A 102 -1.46 -5.34 -1.85
CA VAL A 102 -2.22 -5.35 -0.61
C VAL A 102 -3.06 -4.08 -0.57
N LEU A 103 -4.37 -4.22 -0.43
CA LEU A 103 -5.24 -3.08 -0.15
C LEU A 103 -5.20 -2.79 1.35
N GLU A 104 -4.79 -1.58 1.72
CA GLU A 104 -4.67 -1.11 3.10
C GLU A 104 -5.79 -0.13 3.48
N SER A 105 -6.28 0.64 2.51
CA SER A 105 -7.43 1.54 2.68
C SER A 105 -8.65 0.82 3.26
N ALA A 106 -9.35 1.45 4.21
CA ALA A 106 -10.58 0.93 4.79
C ALA A 106 -11.70 0.89 3.73
N VAL A 107 -12.23 -0.29 3.45
CA VAL A 107 -13.23 -0.53 2.41
C VAL A 107 -14.24 -1.56 2.89
N TYR A 108 -15.39 -1.64 2.22
CA TYR A 108 -16.37 -2.70 2.48
C TYR A 108 -15.92 -4.04 1.85
N PRO A 109 -16.46 -5.18 2.32
CA PRO A 109 -16.16 -6.50 1.76
C PRO A 109 -16.42 -6.56 0.24
N GLY A 110 -15.54 -7.24 -0.50
CA GLY A 110 -15.66 -7.40 -1.96
C GLY A 110 -14.88 -6.37 -2.77
N VAL A 111 -14.50 -5.20 -2.22
CA VAL A 111 -13.74 -4.17 -2.99
C VAL A 111 -12.41 -4.71 -3.53
N THR A 112 -11.70 -5.55 -2.77
CA THR A 112 -10.44 -6.15 -3.20
C THR A 112 -10.64 -7.06 -4.42
N GLU A 113 -11.60 -7.98 -4.37
CA GLU A 113 -11.82 -9.03 -5.37
C GLU A 113 -12.65 -8.58 -6.58
N GLU A 114 -13.60 -7.67 -6.37
CA GLU A 114 -14.61 -7.25 -7.36
C GLU A 114 -14.27 -5.92 -8.02
N ILE A 115 -13.42 -5.08 -7.40
CA ILE A 115 -13.08 -3.75 -7.92
C ILE A 115 -11.58 -3.62 -8.19
N VAL A 116 -10.73 -3.84 -7.18
CA VAL A 116 -9.28 -3.61 -7.32
C VAL A 116 -8.66 -4.66 -8.24
N LYS A 117 -8.99 -5.94 -8.06
CA LYS A 117 -8.47 -7.03 -8.90
C LYS A 117 -8.75 -6.81 -10.40
N PRO A 118 -9.99 -6.58 -10.87
CA PRO A 118 -10.24 -6.34 -12.29
C PRO A 118 -9.47 -5.14 -12.86
N ILE A 119 -9.36 -4.04 -12.11
CA ILE A 119 -8.62 -2.85 -12.55
C ILE A 119 -7.12 -3.17 -12.71
N LEU A 120 -6.55 -3.94 -11.77
CA LEU A 120 -5.15 -4.36 -11.86
C LEU A 120 -4.92 -5.26 -13.08
N GLU A 121 -5.80 -6.23 -13.32
CA GLU A 121 -5.69 -7.15 -14.47
C GLU A 121 -5.80 -6.38 -15.79
N GLU A 122 -6.80 -5.50 -15.92
CA GLU A 122 -7.01 -4.69 -17.13
C GLU A 122 -5.82 -3.76 -17.40
N ALA A 123 -5.35 -3.03 -16.39
CA ALA A 123 -4.30 -2.04 -16.56
C ALA A 123 -2.90 -2.64 -16.78
N SER A 124 -2.66 -3.86 -16.28
CA SER A 124 -1.36 -4.53 -16.36
C SER A 124 -1.25 -5.53 -17.51
N GLY A 125 -2.38 -6.08 -17.99
CA GLY A 125 -2.42 -7.25 -18.86
C GLY A 125 -1.98 -8.55 -18.17
N LEU A 126 -1.81 -8.54 -16.84
CA LEU A 126 -1.45 -9.71 -16.02
C LEU A 126 -2.70 -10.35 -15.41
N LYS A 127 -2.61 -11.64 -15.08
CA LYS A 127 -3.71 -12.37 -14.40
C LYS A 127 -3.46 -12.56 -12.91
N CYS A 128 -4.42 -12.20 -12.07
CA CYS A 128 -4.35 -12.43 -10.64
C CYS A 128 -4.34 -13.94 -10.33
N GLY A 129 -3.55 -14.35 -9.33
CA GLY A 129 -3.32 -15.75 -8.96
C GLY A 129 -2.20 -16.44 -9.75
N ALA A 130 -2.05 -16.12 -11.04
CA ALA A 130 -0.98 -16.64 -11.89
C ALA A 130 0.24 -15.72 -11.94
N ASP A 131 0.01 -14.43 -12.19
CA ASP A 131 1.05 -13.47 -12.54
C ASP A 131 1.30 -12.44 -11.45
N PHE A 132 0.32 -12.16 -10.61
CA PHE A 132 0.44 -11.37 -9.39
C PHE A 132 -0.57 -11.88 -8.38
N LYS A 133 -0.48 -11.45 -7.12
CA LYS A 133 -1.43 -11.84 -6.07
C LYS A 133 -1.98 -10.61 -5.39
N ILE A 134 -3.19 -10.72 -4.86
CA ILE A 134 -3.84 -9.64 -4.11
C ILE A 134 -4.19 -10.11 -2.69
N GLY A 135 -4.21 -9.17 -1.75
CA GLY A 135 -4.70 -9.36 -0.40
C GLY A 135 -5.26 -8.07 0.18
N TYR A 136 -5.80 -8.18 1.37
CA TYR A 136 -6.40 -7.09 2.13
C TYR A 136 -5.81 -7.08 3.54
N SER A 137 -5.45 -5.90 4.01
CA SER A 137 -4.90 -5.66 5.33
C SER A 137 -5.39 -4.31 5.80
N PRO A 138 -6.59 -4.20 6.39
CA PRO A 138 -7.10 -2.90 6.78
C PRO A 138 -6.26 -2.28 7.89
N GLU A 139 -6.04 -0.98 7.78
CA GLU A 139 -5.61 -0.17 8.91
C GLU A 139 -6.69 -0.17 10.01
N ARG A 140 -6.29 -0.25 11.28
CA ARG A 140 -7.21 -0.27 12.45
C ARG A 140 -6.79 0.71 13.55
N ILE A 141 -6.49 1.95 13.20
CA ILE A 141 -6.13 2.99 14.18
C ILE A 141 -7.40 3.72 14.61
N ASN A 142 -7.61 3.84 15.93
CA ASN A 142 -8.54 4.80 16.49
C ASN A 142 -7.81 6.15 16.70
N PRO A 143 -8.26 7.25 16.09
CA PRO A 143 -7.69 8.56 16.36
C PRO A 143 -7.82 8.91 17.85
N GLY A 144 -6.70 9.22 18.53
CA GLY A 144 -6.66 9.55 19.96
C GLY A 144 -6.43 8.36 20.90
N ASP A 145 -6.25 7.16 20.39
CA ASP A 145 -5.90 5.98 21.19
C ASP A 145 -4.37 5.80 21.27
N GLU A 146 -3.76 6.38 22.30
CA GLU A 146 -2.31 6.25 22.56
C GLU A 146 -1.89 4.83 22.99
N ALA A 147 -2.85 3.98 23.39
CA ALA A 147 -2.59 2.60 23.79
C ALA A 147 -2.48 1.66 22.58
N HIS A 148 -3.21 1.95 21.49
CA HIS A 148 -3.23 1.19 20.24
C HIS A 148 -2.75 2.04 19.07
N THR A 149 -1.52 2.53 19.16
CA THR A 149 -0.85 3.20 18.03
C THR A 149 -0.61 2.22 16.88
N LEU A 150 -0.33 2.74 15.67
CA LEU A 150 0.08 1.96 14.49
C LEU A 150 1.15 0.91 14.83
N ALA A 151 1.95 1.25 15.84
CA ALA A 151 2.92 0.38 16.42
C ALA A 151 2.34 -0.87 17.13
N LYS A 152 1.42 -0.69 18.06
CA LYS A 152 1.01 -1.78 18.96
C LYS A 152 -0.09 -2.69 18.40
N ILE A 153 -0.60 -2.41 17.20
CA ILE A 153 -1.75 -3.13 16.62
C ILE A 153 -1.32 -4.40 15.86
N THR A 154 -1.97 -5.51 16.19
CA THR A 154 -1.84 -6.75 15.41
C THR A 154 -2.51 -6.60 14.04
N LYS A 155 -1.70 -6.51 12.96
CA LYS A 155 -2.22 -6.49 11.58
C LYS A 155 -2.87 -7.82 11.19
N VAL A 156 -4.09 -7.73 10.67
CA VAL A 156 -4.78 -8.82 9.98
C VAL A 156 -4.46 -8.71 8.50
N VAL A 157 -3.68 -9.66 7.99
CA VAL A 157 -3.40 -9.79 6.56
C VAL A 157 -4.14 -11.02 6.03
N ALA A 158 -5.12 -10.79 5.15
CA ALA A 158 -5.77 -11.82 4.35
C ALA A 158 -5.18 -11.78 2.93
N GLY A 159 -4.82 -12.92 2.35
CA GLY A 159 -4.22 -12.94 1.02
C GLY A 159 -4.07 -14.33 0.45
N MET A 160 -3.85 -14.38 -0.87
CA MET A 160 -3.82 -15.63 -1.65
C MET A 160 -2.55 -16.48 -1.45
N ASP A 161 -1.61 -16.08 -0.58
CA ASP A 161 -0.31 -16.75 -0.44
C ASP A 161 0.21 -16.79 1.01
N LYS A 162 1.08 -17.76 1.32
CA LYS A 162 1.80 -17.80 2.59
C LYS A 162 2.80 -16.64 2.74
N LEU A 163 3.27 -16.03 1.65
CA LEU A 163 4.15 -14.85 1.68
C LEU A 163 3.52 -13.64 2.36
N PHE A 164 2.19 -13.51 2.37
CA PHE A 164 1.49 -12.49 3.15
C PHE A 164 1.77 -12.64 4.66
N SER A 165 1.96 -13.86 5.15
CA SER A 165 2.34 -14.10 6.55
C SER A 165 3.74 -13.61 6.86
N LYS A 166 4.59 -13.33 5.86
CA LYS A 166 5.93 -12.75 6.04
C LYS A 166 5.93 -11.23 6.18
N LEU A 167 4.82 -10.55 5.82
CA LEU A 167 4.61 -9.15 6.18
C LEU A 167 4.26 -9.00 7.67
N LYS A 168 3.57 -10.00 8.25
CA LYS A 168 3.12 -9.95 9.67
C LYS A 168 4.25 -9.69 10.67
N PRO A 169 5.44 -10.33 10.61
CA PRO A 169 6.54 -10.03 11.54
C PRO A 169 7.11 -8.62 11.41
N LEU A 170 7.16 -8.06 10.19
CA LEU A 170 7.63 -6.67 9.99
C LEU A 170 6.66 -5.65 10.57
N LEU A 171 5.40 -6.04 10.66
CA LEU A 171 4.32 -5.26 11.24
C LEU A 171 4.09 -5.60 12.73
N LYS A 172 4.88 -6.53 13.31
CA LYS A 172 4.84 -6.90 14.73
C LYS A 172 5.95 -6.24 15.56
N ASN A 173 6.98 -5.70 14.90
CA ASN A 173 8.13 -5.07 15.56
C ASN A 173 7.97 -3.57 15.63
N PHE A 174 7.02 -3.23 16.45
CA PHE A 174 6.59 -1.90 16.74
C PHE A 174 6.30 -1.82 18.24
#